data_AF-A0A925NWT9-F1
#
_entry.id   AF-A0A925NWT9-F1
#
_cell.length_a   1.000
_cell.length_b   1.000
_cell.length_c   1.000
_cell.angle_alpha   90.00
_cell.angle_beta   90.00
_cell.angle_gamma   90.00
#
_symmetry.space_group_name_H-M   'P 1'
#
loop_
_entity.id
_entity.type
_entity.pdbx_description
1 polymer ?
#
loop_
_entity_poly.entity_id
_entity_poly.type
_entity_poly.pdbx_seq_one_letter_code
_entity_poly.pdbx_strand_id
1 'polypeptide(L)'
;MRIRPLLLPGRTSVSLSLILILALAALGVATARAESTGFGPRISVPIELPKPAFSPARNLIDQTRDEAMTKSRGCIECHRNSEDMHASPNVVLGCTDCHGGNPAPGLTMRKAHVEPRNPTFWQSSANPADSSVLLNHESPEFIQFVNPGDLRVADKACGLCHKQSVEHVGNSMMRHGAMLWGAALYNNGAAPDKNYRYGQAYGADGVPLRLTNTHPVTVEDTRYHGILPFLDPLPRFAIAQPSNVLRIFERGGERQLQLGLPIPTEPPGRPLRRLSERGFGTLNRIDPV
;
A
#
# COMPACT_ATOMS: atom_id res chain seq x y z
N MET A 1 -55.91 53.84 64.24
CA MET A 1 -56.16 52.54 63.56
C MET A 1 -56.06 52.79 62.06
N ARG A 2 -54.87 52.59 61.47
CA ARG A 2 -54.55 53.02 60.10
C ARG A 2 -54.36 51.81 59.18
N ILE A 3 -55.06 51.89 58.07
CA ILE A 3 -55.13 50.96 56.94
C ILE A 3 -53.76 50.85 56.25
N ARG A 4 -53.34 49.63 55.87
CA ARG A 4 -52.27 49.38 54.89
C ARG A 4 -52.85 48.55 53.73
N PRO A 5 -52.50 48.86 52.46
CA PRO A 5 -53.04 48.20 51.28
C PRO A 5 -52.28 46.93 50.90
N LEU A 6 -52.98 46.04 50.21
CA LEU A 6 -52.48 44.82 49.55
C LEU A 6 -51.69 45.21 48.28
N LEU A 7 -50.45 44.72 48.14
CA LEU A 7 -49.64 44.83 46.92
C LEU A 7 -49.85 43.58 46.06
N LEU A 8 -50.28 43.77 44.80
CA LEU A 8 -50.22 42.79 43.71
C LEU A 8 -48.81 42.78 43.11
N PRO A 9 -48.17 41.63 42.87
CA PRO A 9 -46.94 41.57 42.08
C PRO A 9 -47.24 41.57 40.57
N GLY A 10 -46.41 42.33 39.86
CA GLY A 10 -46.57 42.74 38.48
C GLY A 10 -46.47 41.65 37.42
N ARG A 11 -47.05 41.99 36.25
CA ARG A 11 -46.92 41.30 34.97
C ARG A 11 -45.46 41.36 34.53
N THR A 12 -44.77 40.22 34.52
CA THR A 12 -43.43 40.09 33.96
C THR A 12 -43.50 39.90 32.45
N SER A 13 -42.82 40.80 31.76
CA SER A 13 -42.48 40.82 30.34
C SER A 13 -41.80 39.54 29.86
N VAL A 14 -42.58 38.59 29.33
CA VAL A 14 -42.08 37.42 28.60
C VAL A 14 -42.48 37.58 27.14
N SER A 15 -41.81 38.47 26.39
CA SER A 15 -42.09 38.58 24.94
C SER A 15 -40.94 39.06 24.06
N LEU A 16 -39.82 39.59 24.59
CA LEU A 16 -38.70 40.02 23.73
C LEU A 16 -37.52 39.03 23.69
N SER A 17 -37.22 38.34 24.79
CA SER A 17 -36.02 37.49 24.87
C SER A 17 -36.12 36.20 24.03
N LEU A 18 -37.33 35.67 23.83
CA LEU A 18 -37.53 34.43 23.06
C LEU A 18 -37.45 34.67 21.54
N ILE A 19 -37.85 35.86 21.08
CA ILE A 19 -37.80 36.24 19.67
C ILE A 19 -36.34 36.49 19.24
N LEU A 20 -35.51 37.04 20.12
CA LEU A 20 -34.09 37.29 19.84
C LEU A 20 -33.27 36.00 19.74
N ILE A 21 -33.61 34.96 20.53
CA ILE A 21 -32.93 33.66 20.50
C ILE A 21 -33.28 32.87 19.23
N LEU A 22 -34.54 32.93 18.78
CA LEU A 22 -34.96 32.31 17.51
C LEU A 22 -34.36 33.02 16.28
N ALA A 23 -34.19 34.34 16.32
CA ALA A 23 -33.54 35.09 15.25
C ALA A 23 -32.03 34.81 15.14
N LEU A 24 -31.32 34.62 16.26
CA LEU A 24 -29.90 34.22 16.22
C LEU A 24 -29.70 32.76 15.78
N ALA A 25 -30.63 31.85 16.10
CA ALA A 25 -30.56 30.47 15.62
C ALA A 25 -30.81 30.35 14.11
N ALA A 26 -31.69 31.18 13.53
CA ALA A 26 -31.93 31.21 12.09
C ALA A 26 -30.77 31.85 11.29
N LEU A 27 -30.01 32.78 11.89
CA LEU A 27 -28.83 33.38 11.25
C LEU A 27 -27.58 32.49 11.29
N GLY A 28 -27.52 31.51 12.21
CA GLY A 28 -26.39 30.59 12.35
C GLY A 28 -26.35 29.42 11.36
N VAL A 29 -27.42 29.20 10.58
CA VAL A 29 -27.55 28.03 9.68
C VAL A 29 -27.20 28.36 8.21
N ALA A 30 -26.88 29.62 7.88
CA ALA A 30 -26.65 30.03 6.50
C ALA A 30 -25.17 30.04 6.03
N THR A 31 -24.18 29.77 6.88
CA THR A 31 -22.76 29.85 6.49
C THR A 31 -21.93 28.67 6.99
N ALA A 32 -22.17 27.50 6.40
CA ALA A 32 -21.19 26.42 6.38
C ALA A 32 -21.23 25.69 5.03
N ARG A 33 -21.07 26.46 3.94
CA ARG A 33 -20.52 25.88 2.71
C ARG A 33 -19.02 25.78 2.94
N ALA A 34 -18.52 24.57 3.14
CA ALA A 34 -17.09 24.29 3.15
C ALA A 34 -16.52 24.69 1.78
N GLU A 35 -15.88 25.87 1.72
CA GLU A 35 -15.00 26.22 0.62
C GLU A 35 -13.80 25.27 0.66
N SER A 36 -13.58 24.54 -0.43
CA SER A 36 -12.35 23.79 -0.65
C SER A 36 -11.16 24.75 -0.55
N THR A 37 -10.30 24.57 0.44
CA THR A 37 -9.06 25.34 0.57
C THR A 37 -8.02 24.84 -0.43
N GLY A 38 -8.28 25.08 -1.72
CA GLY A 38 -7.25 25.09 -2.75
C GLY A 38 -6.48 26.41 -2.65
N PHE A 39 -5.15 26.33 -2.53
CA PHE A 39 -4.31 27.53 -2.48
C PHE A 39 -4.06 28.05 -3.90
N GLY A 40 -4.72 29.14 -4.27
CA GLY A 40 -4.50 29.87 -5.52
C GLY A 40 -5.42 31.10 -5.62
N PRO A 41 -4.99 32.20 -6.25
CA PRO A 41 -5.86 33.35 -6.49
C PRO A 41 -7.09 32.94 -7.31
N ARG A 42 -8.27 33.54 -7.04
CA ARG A 42 -9.50 33.33 -7.82
C ARG A 42 -9.34 33.94 -9.21
N ILE A 43 -8.64 33.24 -10.12
CA ILE A 43 -8.50 33.61 -11.54
C ILE A 43 -9.32 32.69 -12.46
N SER A 44 -10.08 31.73 -11.91
CA SER A 44 -11.03 30.97 -12.72
C SER A 44 -12.26 31.82 -13.02
N VAL A 45 -12.25 32.48 -14.18
CA VAL A 45 -13.50 32.88 -14.86
C VAL A 45 -14.38 31.62 -14.96
N PRO A 46 -15.70 31.70 -14.72
CA PRO A 46 -16.58 30.56 -14.96
C PRO A 46 -16.45 30.16 -16.44
N ILE A 47 -15.80 29.03 -16.71
CA ILE A 47 -15.79 28.45 -18.04
C ILE A 47 -17.10 27.69 -18.14
N GLU A 48 -18.06 28.21 -18.92
CA GLU A 48 -19.13 27.37 -19.45
C GLU A 48 -18.50 26.35 -20.39
N LEU A 49 -18.09 25.22 -19.83
CA LEU A 49 -17.66 24.07 -20.61
C LEU A 49 -18.88 23.57 -21.39
N PRO A 50 -18.81 23.44 -22.72
CA PRO A 50 -19.88 22.83 -23.50
C PRO A 50 -20.19 21.47 -22.89
N LYS A 51 -21.46 21.17 -22.61
CA LYS A 51 -21.86 19.81 -22.26
C LYS A 51 -21.40 18.89 -23.41
N PRO A 52 -20.53 17.91 -23.16
CA PRO A 52 -20.10 17.02 -24.22
C PRO A 52 -21.34 16.37 -24.83
N ALA A 53 -21.45 16.42 -26.16
CA ALA A 53 -22.58 15.87 -26.91
C ALA A 53 -22.71 14.34 -26.76
N PHE A 54 -21.69 13.71 -26.17
CA PHE A 54 -21.61 12.30 -25.89
C PHE A 54 -21.13 12.11 -24.45
N SER A 55 -21.94 11.46 -23.62
CA SER A 55 -21.43 10.91 -22.37
C SER A 55 -20.65 9.64 -22.73
N PRO A 56 -19.36 9.52 -22.35
CA PRO A 56 -18.62 8.28 -22.56
C PRO A 56 -19.41 7.11 -21.98
N ALA A 57 -19.24 5.92 -22.57
CA ALA A 57 -19.87 4.71 -22.05
C ALA A 57 -19.52 4.55 -20.57
N ARG A 58 -20.53 4.30 -19.73
CA ARG A 58 -20.35 4.18 -18.27
C ARG A 58 -19.25 3.14 -18.00
N ASN A 59 -18.20 3.58 -17.33
CA ASN A 59 -17.11 2.72 -16.86
C ASN A 59 -17.30 2.44 -15.35
N LEU A 60 -16.36 1.71 -14.74
CA LEU A 60 -16.39 1.37 -13.30
C LEU A 60 -16.39 2.60 -12.36
N ILE A 61 -16.08 3.79 -12.87
CA ILE A 61 -15.89 5.05 -12.14
C ILE A 61 -17.16 5.91 -12.22
N ASP A 62 -18.03 5.68 -13.21
CA ASP A 62 -19.26 6.45 -13.46
C ASP A 62 -20.52 5.74 -12.90
N GLN A 63 -20.40 5.11 -11.74
CA GLN A 63 -21.50 4.38 -11.10
C GLN A 63 -22.29 5.24 -10.09
N THR A 64 -23.56 4.90 -9.90
CA THR A 64 -24.40 5.50 -8.87
C THR A 64 -24.05 4.94 -7.50
N ARG A 65 -24.43 5.64 -6.43
CA ARG A 65 -24.27 5.12 -5.06
C ARG A 65 -25.01 3.80 -4.85
N ASP A 66 -26.17 3.60 -5.47
CA ASP A 66 -26.93 2.36 -5.35
C ASP A 66 -26.25 1.18 -6.04
N GLU A 67 -25.59 1.41 -7.18
CA GLU A 67 -24.77 0.42 -7.87
C GLU A 67 -23.56 0.02 -7.01
N ALA A 68 -22.82 1.00 -6.48
CA ALA A 68 -21.71 0.76 -5.55
C ALA A 68 -22.17 0.02 -4.29
N MET A 69 -23.31 0.41 -3.71
CA MET A 69 -23.89 -0.28 -2.55
C MET A 69 -24.29 -1.72 -2.87
N THR A 70 -24.80 -2.00 -4.07
CA THR A 70 -25.08 -3.39 -4.50
C THR A 70 -23.81 -4.24 -4.54
N LYS A 71 -22.67 -3.63 -4.84
CA LYS A 71 -21.34 -4.23 -4.83
C LYS A 71 -20.65 -4.23 -3.45
N SER A 72 -21.33 -3.77 -2.40
CA SER A 72 -20.79 -3.67 -1.03
C SER A 72 -21.69 -4.25 0.06
N ARG A 73 -23.00 -4.37 -0.19
CA ARG A 73 -24.02 -4.58 0.85
C ARG A 73 -23.78 -5.83 1.69
N GLY A 74 -23.38 -6.95 1.09
CA GLY A 74 -23.04 -8.17 1.85
C GLY A 74 -21.72 -8.04 2.61
N CYS A 75 -20.74 -7.31 2.07
CA CYS A 75 -19.44 -7.10 2.71
C CYS A 75 -19.57 -6.37 4.05
N ILE A 76 -20.39 -5.31 4.07
CA ILE A 76 -20.59 -4.47 5.26
C ILE A 76 -21.46 -5.11 6.35
N GLU A 77 -22.06 -6.28 6.12
CA GLU A 77 -22.74 -7.02 7.19
C GLU A 77 -21.76 -7.46 8.28
N CYS A 78 -20.54 -7.83 7.85
CA CYS A 78 -19.41 -8.22 8.70
C CYS A 78 -18.37 -7.09 8.85
N HIS A 79 -18.07 -6.34 7.79
CA HIS A 79 -17.03 -5.29 7.74
C HIS A 79 -17.60 -3.88 7.94
N ARG A 80 -18.37 -3.68 9.01
CA ARG A 80 -19.17 -2.45 9.24
C ARG A 80 -18.37 -1.15 9.35
N ASN A 81 -17.11 -1.25 9.78
CA ASN A 81 -16.25 -0.10 10.03
C ASN A 81 -15.17 0.07 8.94
N SER A 82 -15.35 -0.58 7.78
CA SER A 82 -14.50 -0.32 6.64
C SER A 82 -14.73 1.09 6.13
N GLU A 83 -13.64 1.82 5.93
CA GLU A 83 -13.63 3.18 5.42
C GLU A 83 -13.53 3.20 3.88
N ASP A 84 -13.99 4.29 3.29
CA ASP A 84 -13.78 4.54 1.87
C ASP A 84 -12.30 4.85 1.60
N MET A 85 -11.74 4.18 0.58
CA MET A 85 -10.36 4.44 0.15
C MET A 85 -10.17 5.80 -0.52
N HIS A 86 -11.26 6.45 -0.95
CA HIS A 86 -11.22 7.74 -1.59
C HIS A 86 -11.94 8.77 -0.71
N ALA A 87 -11.23 9.82 -0.30
CA ALA A 87 -11.82 10.93 0.44
C ALA A 87 -12.79 11.79 -0.41
N SER A 88 -12.68 11.72 -1.74
CA SER A 88 -13.50 12.50 -2.66
C SER A 88 -14.90 11.89 -2.79
N PRO A 89 -15.99 12.66 -2.57
CA PRO A 89 -17.35 12.17 -2.73
C PRO A 89 -17.74 11.89 -4.19
N ASN A 90 -16.87 12.27 -5.14
CA ASN A 90 -17.07 12.06 -6.57
C ASN A 90 -16.54 10.70 -7.05
N VAL A 91 -15.79 9.99 -6.21
CA VAL A 91 -15.33 8.62 -6.51
C VAL A 91 -16.28 7.65 -5.83
N VAL A 92 -17.19 7.08 -6.60
CA VAL A 92 -18.21 6.16 -6.09
C VAL A 92 -17.77 4.75 -6.44
N LEU A 93 -17.24 4.01 -5.47
CA LEU A 93 -16.74 2.64 -5.63
C LEU A 93 -17.41 1.69 -4.65
N GLY A 94 -17.73 0.47 -5.10
CA GLY A 94 -18.14 -0.63 -4.25
C GLY A 94 -16.95 -1.46 -3.79
N CYS A 95 -17.10 -2.23 -2.70
CA CYS A 95 -16.02 -3.06 -2.15
C CYS A 95 -15.42 -4.00 -3.20
N THR A 96 -16.30 -4.62 -3.99
CA THR A 96 -15.91 -5.64 -4.98
C THR A 96 -15.35 -5.07 -6.28
N ASP A 97 -15.41 -3.75 -6.50
CA ASP A 97 -14.76 -3.12 -7.65
C ASP A 97 -13.23 -3.24 -7.57
N CYS A 98 -12.67 -3.16 -6.35
CA CYS A 98 -11.25 -3.34 -6.11
C CYS A 98 -10.91 -4.75 -5.61
N HIS A 99 -11.67 -5.29 -4.65
CA HIS A 99 -11.33 -6.57 -4.00
C HIS A 99 -11.90 -7.81 -4.72
N GLY A 100 -12.90 -7.68 -5.58
CA GLY A 100 -13.65 -8.85 -6.08
C GLY A 100 -14.43 -9.56 -4.95
N GLY A 101 -14.63 -10.87 -5.06
CA GLY A 101 -15.49 -11.64 -4.13
C GLY A 101 -16.98 -11.52 -4.45
N ASN A 102 -17.83 -12.03 -3.54
CA ASN A 102 -19.29 -12.04 -3.73
C ASN A 102 -20.00 -11.09 -2.72
N PRO A 103 -20.60 -9.98 -3.20
CA PRO A 103 -21.21 -8.98 -2.32
C PRO A 103 -22.65 -9.29 -1.93
N ALA A 104 -23.18 -10.49 -2.24
CA ALA A 104 -24.56 -10.81 -1.92
C ALA A 104 -24.78 -10.85 -0.39
N PRO A 105 -25.88 -10.26 0.11
CA PRO A 105 -26.27 -10.32 1.53
C PRO A 105 -26.47 -11.74 2.05
N GLY A 106 -26.24 -11.97 3.35
CA GLY A 106 -26.55 -13.23 4.04
C GLY A 106 -25.64 -14.40 3.67
N LEU A 107 -24.49 -14.14 3.04
CA LEU A 107 -23.52 -15.18 2.72
C LEU A 107 -22.63 -15.50 3.92
N THR A 108 -22.29 -16.78 4.05
CA THR A 108 -21.20 -17.21 4.94
C THR A 108 -19.86 -16.74 4.39
N MET A 109 -18.85 -16.55 5.24
CA MET A 109 -17.48 -16.18 4.84
C MET A 109 -16.96 -17.01 3.64
N ARG A 110 -17.08 -18.35 3.68
CA ARG A 110 -16.65 -19.27 2.60
C ARG A 110 -17.35 -19.07 1.24
N LYS A 111 -18.49 -18.38 1.21
CA LYS A 111 -19.24 -18.09 -0.02
C LYS A 111 -19.01 -16.65 -0.50
N ALA A 112 -18.64 -15.76 0.41
CA ALA A 112 -18.40 -14.35 0.14
C ALA A 112 -16.94 -14.09 -0.28
N HIS A 113 -15.99 -14.71 0.43
CA HIS A 113 -14.56 -14.53 0.20
C HIS A 113 -14.09 -15.32 -1.03
N VAL A 114 -13.05 -14.82 -1.67
CA VAL A 114 -12.28 -15.63 -2.63
C VAL A 114 -11.44 -16.62 -1.83
N GLU A 115 -11.63 -17.91 -2.08
CA GLU A 115 -10.87 -18.96 -1.40
C GLU A 115 -9.43 -19.01 -1.94
N PRO A 116 -8.42 -19.23 -1.08
CA PRO A 116 -7.05 -19.44 -1.53
C PRO A 116 -6.95 -20.75 -2.31
N ARG A 117 -6.04 -20.79 -3.29
CA ARG A 117 -5.65 -22.00 -4.00
C ARG A 117 -5.00 -23.01 -3.06
N ASN A 118 -4.29 -22.54 -2.03
CA ASN A 118 -3.61 -23.41 -1.06
C ASN A 118 -4.11 -23.13 0.38
N PRO A 119 -5.26 -23.69 0.80
CA PRO A 119 -5.84 -23.43 2.12
C PRO A 119 -4.90 -23.76 3.30
N THR A 120 -3.94 -24.67 3.10
CA THR A 120 -2.95 -25.03 4.12
C THR A 120 -2.01 -23.89 4.50
N PHE A 121 -1.86 -22.87 3.65
CA PHE A 121 -1.07 -21.66 3.95
C PHE A 121 -1.85 -20.65 4.78
N TRP A 122 -3.18 -20.68 4.69
CA TRP A 122 -4.09 -19.66 5.22
C TRP A 122 -5.05 -20.27 6.26
N GLN A 123 -4.48 -20.92 7.27
CA GLN A 123 -5.24 -21.69 8.28
C GLN A 123 -6.01 -20.81 9.27
N SER A 124 -5.68 -19.52 9.34
CA SER A 124 -6.33 -18.53 10.19
C SER A 124 -6.40 -17.18 9.49
N SER A 125 -7.07 -16.22 10.10
CA SER A 125 -7.09 -14.82 9.62
C SER A 125 -5.78 -14.08 9.83
N ALA A 126 -4.84 -14.63 10.60
CA ALA A 126 -3.51 -14.04 10.75
C ALA A 126 -2.65 -14.35 9.51
N ASN A 127 -1.84 -13.36 9.10
CA ASN A 127 -0.88 -13.57 8.03
C ASN A 127 0.13 -14.65 8.45
N PRO A 128 0.36 -15.69 7.62
CA PRO A 128 1.36 -16.71 7.89
C PRO A 128 2.78 -16.11 7.86
N ALA A 129 3.72 -16.83 8.49
CA ALA A 129 5.14 -16.60 8.25
C ALA A 129 5.42 -16.72 6.74
N ASP A 130 6.27 -15.84 6.21
CA ASP A 130 6.63 -15.78 4.79
C ASP A 130 5.44 -15.55 3.83
N SER A 131 4.38 -14.88 4.29
CA SER A 131 3.21 -14.53 3.47
C SER A 131 3.54 -13.90 2.11
N SER A 132 4.62 -13.11 2.03
CA SER A 132 5.12 -12.52 0.77
C SER A 132 5.56 -13.57 -0.27
N VAL A 133 6.09 -14.71 0.18
CA VAL A 133 6.47 -15.84 -0.68
C VAL A 133 5.25 -16.71 -0.97
N LEU A 134 4.41 -16.97 0.03
CA LEU A 134 3.23 -17.83 -0.12
C LEU A 134 2.22 -17.26 -1.13
N LEU A 135 2.10 -15.93 -1.21
CA LEU A 135 1.28 -15.27 -2.22
C LEU A 135 1.73 -15.55 -3.66
N ASN A 136 2.95 -16.01 -3.92
CA ASN A 136 3.37 -16.43 -5.26
C ASN A 136 2.73 -17.76 -5.69
N HIS A 137 2.11 -18.51 -4.77
CA HIS A 137 1.43 -19.76 -5.08
C HIS A 137 -0.09 -19.59 -5.22
N GLU A 138 -0.60 -18.38 -5.08
CA GLU A 138 -2.02 -18.07 -5.08
C GLU A 138 -2.55 -17.62 -6.44
N SER A 139 -3.88 -17.51 -6.55
CA SER A 139 -4.52 -16.96 -7.75
C SER A 139 -4.49 -15.42 -7.73
N PRO A 140 -4.48 -14.77 -8.90
CA PRO A 140 -4.64 -13.32 -9.00
C PRO A 140 -5.91 -12.82 -8.31
N GLU A 141 -7.00 -13.60 -8.34
CA GLU A 141 -8.26 -13.26 -7.67
C GLU A 141 -8.10 -13.25 -6.15
N PHE A 142 -7.39 -14.22 -5.58
CA PHE A 142 -7.12 -14.25 -4.14
C PHE A 142 -6.19 -13.10 -3.73
N ILE A 143 -5.12 -12.87 -4.51
CA ILE A 143 -4.20 -11.74 -4.31
C ILE A 143 -4.97 -10.41 -4.34
N GLN A 144 -5.83 -10.21 -5.34
CA GLN A 144 -6.68 -9.02 -5.46
C GLN A 144 -7.62 -8.88 -4.26
N PHE A 145 -8.20 -9.98 -3.79
CA PHE A 145 -9.10 -9.98 -2.66
C PHE A 145 -8.43 -9.54 -1.36
N VAL A 146 -7.24 -10.05 -1.06
CA VAL A 146 -6.51 -9.70 0.18
C VAL A 146 -5.73 -8.39 0.06
N ASN A 147 -5.21 -8.06 -1.13
CA ASN A 147 -4.40 -6.88 -1.39
C ASN A 147 -4.58 -6.39 -2.85
N PRO A 148 -5.57 -5.53 -3.12
CA PRO A 148 -5.78 -4.97 -4.46
C PRO A 148 -4.64 -4.03 -4.92
N GLY A 149 -3.79 -3.59 -4.00
CA GLY A 149 -2.60 -2.78 -4.29
C GLY A 149 -1.36 -3.60 -4.67
N ASP A 150 -1.42 -4.93 -4.65
CA ASP A 150 -0.31 -5.78 -5.09
C ASP A 150 -0.02 -5.52 -6.57
N LEU A 151 1.24 -5.26 -6.92
CA LEU A 151 1.65 -4.85 -8.27
C LEU A 151 1.32 -5.88 -9.36
N ARG A 152 1.00 -7.13 -9.00
CA ARG A 152 0.52 -8.16 -9.95
C ARG A 152 -0.92 -7.92 -10.41
N VAL A 153 -1.72 -7.19 -9.64
CA VAL A 153 -3.16 -6.94 -9.89
C VAL A 153 -3.56 -5.47 -9.81
N ALA A 154 -2.67 -4.59 -9.36
CA ALA A 154 -2.93 -3.16 -9.16
C ALA A 154 -3.37 -2.44 -10.44
N ASP A 155 -2.97 -2.92 -11.63
CA ASP A 155 -3.46 -2.35 -12.90
C ASP A 155 -4.97 -2.53 -13.08
N LYS A 156 -5.50 -3.68 -12.63
CA LYS A 156 -6.93 -3.99 -12.68
C LYS A 156 -7.71 -3.24 -11.61
N ALA A 157 -7.17 -3.13 -10.40
CA ALA A 157 -7.87 -2.53 -9.27
C ALA A 157 -7.75 -0.99 -9.23
N CYS A 158 -6.54 -0.46 -9.47
CA CYS A 158 -6.23 0.96 -9.35
C CYS A 158 -5.94 1.62 -10.71
N GLY A 159 -5.44 0.85 -11.69
CA GLY A 159 -4.93 1.36 -12.97
C GLY A 159 -5.97 2.04 -13.85
N LEU A 160 -7.27 1.79 -13.66
CA LEU A 160 -8.34 2.49 -14.38
C LEU A 160 -8.32 4.01 -14.15
N CYS A 161 -8.04 4.44 -12.91
CA CYS A 161 -7.94 5.85 -12.53
C CYS A 161 -6.50 6.34 -12.36
N HIS A 162 -5.61 5.43 -11.94
CA HIS A 162 -4.25 5.74 -11.51
C HIS A 162 -3.19 5.05 -12.37
N LYS A 163 -3.47 4.86 -13.67
CA LYS A 163 -2.58 4.16 -14.61
C LYS A 163 -1.12 4.59 -14.49
N GLN A 164 -0.91 5.90 -14.55
CA GLN A 164 0.43 6.48 -14.50
C GLN A 164 1.15 6.16 -13.18
N SER A 165 0.46 6.22 -12.04
CA SER A 165 1.05 5.88 -10.74
C SER A 165 1.41 4.39 -10.67
N VAL A 166 0.52 3.51 -11.14
CA VAL A 166 0.77 2.06 -11.20
C VAL A 166 1.98 1.76 -12.09
N GLU A 167 2.07 2.40 -13.25
CA GLU A 167 3.22 2.27 -14.16
C GLU A 167 4.51 2.81 -13.55
N HIS A 168 4.48 3.98 -12.90
CA HIS A 168 5.66 4.57 -12.26
C HIS A 168 6.18 3.67 -11.12
N VAL A 169 5.32 3.24 -10.21
CA VAL A 169 5.72 2.32 -9.13
C VAL A 169 6.18 0.98 -9.73
N GLY A 170 5.48 0.51 -10.76
CA GLY A 170 5.81 -0.66 -11.55
C GLY A 170 7.19 -0.62 -12.22
N ASN A 171 7.78 0.55 -12.42
CA ASN A 171 9.12 0.71 -12.99
C ASN A 171 10.14 1.26 -11.96
N SER A 172 9.73 1.41 -10.71
CA SER A 172 10.56 1.99 -9.66
C SER A 172 11.34 0.94 -8.87
N MET A 173 12.38 1.40 -8.16
CA MET A 173 13.12 0.58 -7.20
C MET A 173 12.24 -0.01 -6.09
N MET A 174 11.05 0.55 -5.83
CA MET A 174 10.10 -0.02 -4.86
C MET A 174 9.47 -1.32 -5.34
N ARG A 175 9.37 -1.55 -6.66
CA ARG A 175 8.92 -2.84 -7.19
C ARG A 175 9.99 -3.91 -7.04
N HIS A 176 11.23 -3.58 -7.42
CA HIS A 176 12.25 -4.60 -7.69
C HIS A 176 13.39 -4.67 -6.68
N GLY A 177 13.51 -3.68 -5.79
CA GLY A 177 14.52 -3.70 -4.72
C GLY A 177 15.96 -3.79 -5.19
N ALA A 178 16.27 -3.42 -6.44
CA ALA A 178 17.61 -3.64 -7.00
C ALA A 178 18.70 -2.89 -6.23
N MET A 179 18.34 -1.78 -5.58
CA MET A 179 19.27 -1.07 -4.71
C MET A 179 19.70 -1.90 -3.50
N LEU A 180 18.74 -2.59 -2.85
CA LEU A 180 19.02 -3.48 -1.72
C LEU A 180 19.90 -4.65 -2.17
N TRP A 181 19.48 -5.38 -3.20
CA TRP A 181 20.19 -6.57 -3.68
C TRP A 181 21.55 -6.21 -4.26
N GLY A 182 21.64 -5.13 -5.03
CA GLY A 182 22.89 -4.65 -5.61
C GLY A 182 23.90 -4.25 -4.53
N ALA A 183 23.48 -3.47 -3.53
CA ALA A 183 24.35 -3.06 -2.44
C ALA A 183 24.84 -4.27 -1.62
N ALA A 184 23.93 -5.19 -1.27
CA ALA A 184 24.30 -6.36 -0.49
C ALA A 184 25.21 -7.31 -1.28
N LEU A 185 24.86 -7.65 -2.53
CA LEU A 185 25.65 -8.55 -3.37
C LEU A 185 27.03 -7.97 -3.67
N TYR A 186 27.13 -6.67 -3.96
CA TYR A 186 28.42 -6.04 -4.23
C TYR A 186 29.30 -5.95 -2.99
N ASN A 187 28.76 -5.49 -1.85
CA ASN A 187 29.53 -5.31 -0.62
C ASN A 187 30.02 -6.64 -0.02
N ASN A 188 29.24 -7.70 -0.21
CA ASN A 188 29.64 -9.05 0.18
C ASN A 188 30.55 -9.71 -0.87
N GLY A 189 30.64 -9.14 -2.07
CA GLY A 189 31.45 -9.61 -3.20
C GLY A 189 30.77 -10.67 -4.08
N ALA A 190 29.52 -11.04 -3.78
CA ALA A 190 28.76 -12.09 -4.45
C ALA A 190 28.47 -11.75 -5.92
N ALA A 191 28.40 -10.46 -6.24
CA ALA A 191 28.38 -9.97 -7.61
C ALA A 191 29.42 -8.85 -7.78
N PRO A 192 30.31 -8.91 -8.80
CA PRO A 192 31.38 -7.92 -8.96
C PRO A 192 30.90 -6.61 -9.60
N ASP A 193 29.64 -6.55 -10.06
CA ASP A 193 29.10 -5.42 -10.83
C ASP A 193 28.66 -4.25 -9.93
N LYS A 194 29.16 -3.05 -10.24
CA LYS A 194 28.68 -1.80 -9.64
C LYS A 194 27.34 -1.33 -10.21
N ASN A 195 27.08 -1.67 -11.48
CA ASN A 195 25.76 -1.50 -12.07
C ASN A 195 24.91 -2.70 -11.66
N TYR A 196 23.89 -2.45 -10.86
CA TYR A 196 23.10 -3.50 -10.23
C TYR A 196 22.43 -4.38 -11.29
N ARG A 197 22.64 -5.70 -11.18
CA ARG A 197 22.10 -6.68 -12.15
C ARG A 197 20.86 -7.40 -11.67
N TYR A 198 20.58 -7.36 -10.37
CA TYR A 198 19.56 -8.20 -9.75
C TYR A 198 18.44 -7.39 -9.14
N GLY A 199 17.23 -7.92 -9.25
CA GLY A 199 16.04 -7.42 -8.58
C GLY A 199 15.03 -8.55 -8.35
N GLN A 200 13.95 -8.25 -7.65
CA GLN A 200 12.87 -9.20 -7.39
C GLN A 200 11.56 -8.66 -7.96
N ALA A 201 10.99 -9.35 -8.93
CA ALA A 201 9.65 -9.09 -9.40
C ALA A 201 8.97 -10.43 -9.72
N TYR A 202 7.66 -10.50 -9.53
CA TYR A 202 6.88 -11.71 -9.76
C TYR A 202 5.72 -11.41 -10.71
N GLY A 203 5.40 -12.37 -11.57
CA GLY A 203 4.22 -12.35 -12.42
C GLY A 203 2.95 -12.66 -11.65
N ALA A 204 1.81 -12.54 -12.34
CA ALA A 204 0.51 -12.93 -11.78
C ALA A 204 0.42 -14.44 -11.46
N ASP A 205 1.27 -15.24 -12.09
CA ASP A 205 1.48 -16.67 -11.85
C ASP A 205 2.52 -16.96 -10.75
N GLY A 206 3.09 -15.92 -10.14
CA GLY A 206 4.13 -16.03 -9.11
C GLY A 206 5.51 -16.41 -9.62
N VAL A 207 5.73 -16.41 -10.93
CA VAL A 207 7.04 -16.72 -11.51
C VAL A 207 7.96 -15.51 -11.39
N PRO A 208 9.23 -15.69 -10.97
CA PRO A 208 10.21 -14.60 -10.97
C PRO A 208 10.43 -14.05 -12.38
N LEU A 209 10.37 -12.73 -12.52
CA LEU A 209 10.47 -12.04 -13.81
C LEU A 209 11.85 -11.41 -13.97
N ARG A 210 12.39 -11.53 -15.19
CA ARG A 210 13.41 -10.60 -15.68
C ARG A 210 12.71 -9.30 -16.06
N LEU A 211 13.18 -8.17 -15.52
CA LEU A 211 12.71 -6.86 -15.91
C LEU A 211 13.59 -6.35 -17.04
N THR A 212 13.00 -6.06 -18.19
CA THR A 212 13.71 -5.52 -19.35
C THR A 212 13.27 -4.09 -19.61
N ASN A 213 14.22 -3.22 -19.92
CA ASN A 213 13.91 -1.86 -20.33
C ASN A 213 13.11 -1.89 -21.66
N THR A 214 12.11 -1.02 -21.79
CA THR A 214 11.26 -0.95 -22.98
C THR A 214 11.99 -0.38 -24.19
N HIS A 215 13.10 0.32 -23.95
CA HIS A 215 13.93 0.90 -25.00
C HIS A 215 15.37 0.40 -24.90
N PRO A 216 16.10 0.30 -26.03
CA PRO A 216 17.53 0.02 -26.00
C PRO A 216 18.26 1.05 -25.14
N VAL A 217 19.12 0.56 -24.23
CA VAL A 217 19.89 1.41 -23.30
C VAL A 217 21.32 1.54 -23.80
N THR A 218 21.77 2.78 -23.98
CA THR A 218 23.16 3.10 -24.36
C THR A 218 24.10 3.10 -23.16
N VAL A 219 25.40 3.14 -23.40
CA VAL A 219 26.40 3.23 -22.31
C VAL A 219 26.29 4.58 -21.60
N GLU A 220 25.98 5.63 -22.35
CA GLU A 220 25.76 6.99 -21.85
C GLU A 220 24.54 7.05 -20.93
N ASP A 221 23.43 6.39 -21.28
CA ASP A 221 22.24 6.30 -20.43
C ASP A 221 22.55 5.69 -19.07
N THR A 222 23.29 4.59 -19.05
CA THR A 222 23.71 3.96 -17.79
C THR A 222 24.68 4.87 -17.01
N ARG A 223 25.65 5.49 -17.69
CA ARG A 223 26.71 6.28 -17.05
C ARG A 223 26.19 7.58 -16.42
N TYR A 224 25.32 8.30 -17.13
CA TYR A 224 24.88 9.64 -16.73
C TYR A 224 23.49 9.64 -16.07
N HIS A 225 22.66 8.63 -16.33
CA HIS A 225 21.28 8.58 -15.81
C HIS A 225 20.99 7.33 -14.97
N GLY A 226 21.93 6.39 -14.85
CA GLY A 226 21.73 5.17 -14.07
C GLY A 226 20.68 4.23 -14.65
N ILE A 227 20.33 4.39 -15.93
CA ILE A 227 19.34 3.55 -16.61
C ILE A 227 19.97 2.21 -16.91
N LEU A 228 19.31 1.13 -16.50
CA LEU A 228 19.79 -0.24 -16.70
C LEU A 228 19.03 -0.91 -17.86
N PRO A 229 19.69 -1.75 -18.67
CA PRO A 229 19.04 -2.48 -19.76
C PRO A 229 18.09 -3.57 -19.24
N PHE A 230 18.43 -4.19 -18.11
CA PHE A 230 17.61 -5.23 -17.48
C PHE A 230 17.99 -5.43 -16.01
N LEU A 231 17.13 -6.14 -15.30
CA LEU A 231 17.39 -6.76 -13.99
C LEU A 231 16.97 -8.22 -14.05
N ASP A 232 17.85 -9.11 -13.63
CA ASP A 232 17.57 -10.54 -13.52
C ASP A 232 16.96 -10.86 -12.15
N PRO A 233 16.08 -11.88 -12.07
CA PRO A 233 15.66 -12.41 -10.78
C PRO A 233 16.88 -12.94 -10.02
N LEU A 234 16.80 -12.93 -8.69
CA LEU A 234 17.88 -13.48 -7.88
C LEU A 234 18.15 -14.95 -8.27
N PRO A 235 19.44 -15.32 -8.39
CA PRO A 235 19.79 -16.71 -8.63
C PRO A 235 19.33 -17.57 -7.45
N ARG A 236 19.04 -18.84 -7.74
CA ARG A 236 18.73 -19.80 -6.68
C ARG A 236 19.90 -19.88 -5.70
N PHE A 237 19.59 -19.90 -4.41
CA PHE A 237 20.61 -19.93 -3.36
C PHE A 237 21.63 -21.07 -3.54
N ALA A 238 21.20 -22.22 -4.10
CA ALA A 238 22.03 -23.40 -4.30
C ALA A 238 23.18 -23.22 -5.32
N ILE A 239 23.11 -22.21 -6.18
CA ILE A 239 24.13 -21.93 -7.20
C ILE A 239 24.99 -20.70 -6.86
N ALA A 240 24.69 -20.00 -5.77
CA ALA A 240 25.50 -18.87 -5.32
C ALA A 240 26.83 -19.36 -4.72
N GLN A 241 27.92 -18.67 -5.05
CA GLN A 241 29.25 -18.93 -4.48
C GLN A 241 29.59 -17.87 -3.44
N PRO A 242 30.18 -18.26 -2.29
CA PRO A 242 30.71 -17.30 -1.34
C PRO A 242 31.91 -16.58 -1.97
N SER A 243 31.88 -15.26 -1.92
CA SER A 243 32.77 -14.39 -2.67
C SER A 243 34.03 -13.99 -1.92
N ASN A 244 33.96 -13.82 -0.59
CA ASN A 244 35.09 -13.36 0.20
C ASN A 244 35.59 -14.43 1.16
N VAL A 245 36.36 -15.38 0.61
CA VAL A 245 36.96 -16.50 1.34
C VAL A 245 38.20 -16.10 2.15
N LEU A 246 38.75 -14.89 1.91
CA LEU A 246 40.01 -14.44 2.50
C LEU A 246 39.83 -13.44 3.65
N ARG A 247 38.64 -12.84 3.80
CA ARG A 247 38.36 -11.88 4.88
C ARG A 247 38.36 -12.51 6.28
N ILE A 248 38.29 -13.85 6.38
CA ILE A 248 38.53 -14.60 7.62
C ILE A 248 39.97 -14.43 8.14
N PHE A 249 40.92 -14.09 7.27
CA PHE A 249 42.33 -13.86 7.62
C PHE A 249 42.65 -12.40 7.96
N GLU A 250 41.66 -11.49 7.95
CA GLU A 250 41.88 -10.11 8.39
C GLU A 250 42.24 -10.07 9.89
N ARG A 251 43.26 -9.29 10.25
CA ARG A 251 43.65 -9.09 11.65
C ARG A 251 42.53 -8.41 12.45
N GLY A 252 42.23 -8.95 13.64
CA GLY A 252 41.32 -8.36 14.61
C GLY A 252 39.92 -8.98 14.68
N GLY A 253 39.69 -10.16 14.11
CA GLY A 253 38.45 -10.92 14.28
C GLY A 253 38.44 -11.78 15.55
N GLU A 254 37.25 -12.01 16.11
CA GLU A 254 37.02 -12.96 17.21
C GLU A 254 36.53 -14.34 16.71
N ARG A 255 36.44 -15.34 17.61
CA ARG A 255 35.84 -16.67 17.31
C ARG A 255 34.44 -16.52 16.72
N GLN A 256 33.95 -17.50 15.95
CA GLN A 256 32.66 -17.48 15.25
C GLN A 256 31.43 -17.89 16.13
N LEU A 257 30.19 -17.63 15.69
CA LEU A 257 28.95 -17.52 16.52
C LEU A 257 28.19 -18.78 16.18
N GLN A 258 28.17 -19.71 17.12
CA GLN A 258 27.46 -20.94 16.89
C GLN A 258 25.97 -20.68 16.96
N LEU A 259 25.21 -21.23 16.02
CA LEU A 259 23.76 -21.16 16.04
C LEU A 259 23.24 -21.68 17.39
N GLY A 260 22.55 -20.81 18.15
CA GLY A 260 22.04 -21.14 19.48
C GLY A 260 22.96 -20.79 20.67
N LEU A 261 24.14 -20.18 20.43
CA LEU A 261 25.06 -19.72 21.47
C LEU A 261 25.44 -18.25 21.25
N PRO A 262 24.58 -17.28 21.63
CA PRO A 262 24.88 -15.87 21.47
C PRO A 262 26.02 -15.43 22.40
N ILE A 263 26.79 -14.41 21.99
CA ILE A 263 27.73 -13.70 22.87
C ILE A 263 26.95 -12.56 23.53
N PRO A 264 26.61 -12.63 24.84
CA PRO A 264 25.72 -11.66 25.47
C PRO A 264 26.32 -10.25 25.60
N THR A 265 27.65 -10.15 25.48
CA THR A 265 28.41 -8.91 25.65
C THR A 265 28.71 -8.20 24.32
N GLU A 266 28.24 -8.71 23.18
CA GLU A 266 28.47 -8.10 21.88
C GLU A 266 27.62 -6.83 21.71
N PRO A 267 28.24 -5.66 21.43
CA PRO A 267 27.49 -4.41 21.30
C PRO A 267 26.57 -4.41 20.06
N PRO A 268 25.29 -4.02 20.20
CA PRO A 268 24.34 -4.00 19.09
C PRO A 268 24.81 -3.16 17.90
N GLY A 269 24.74 -3.71 16.69
CA GLY A 269 25.12 -3.01 15.46
C GLY A 269 26.62 -2.72 15.32
N ARG A 270 27.46 -3.20 16.24
CA ARG A 270 28.92 -3.13 16.18
C ARG A 270 29.53 -4.51 16.43
N PRO A 271 29.24 -5.49 15.56
CA PRO A 271 29.79 -6.83 15.76
C PRO A 271 31.32 -6.72 15.77
N LEU A 272 31.95 -7.31 16.79
CA LEU A 272 33.42 -7.39 16.88
C LEU A 272 34.00 -8.28 15.78
N ARG A 273 33.11 -8.93 15.02
CA ARG A 273 33.40 -9.83 13.91
C ARG A 273 33.03 -9.18 12.60
N ARG A 274 33.93 -9.31 11.64
CA ARG A 274 33.79 -8.71 10.31
C ARG A 274 33.11 -9.62 9.29
N LEU A 275 32.75 -10.85 9.69
CA LEU A 275 32.12 -11.86 8.84
C LEU A 275 31.13 -12.74 9.60
N SER A 276 30.10 -13.17 8.87
CA SER A 276 29.12 -14.18 9.28
C SER A 276 29.75 -15.58 9.35
N GLU A 277 29.13 -16.52 10.07
CA GLU A 277 29.37 -17.97 9.98
C GLU A 277 28.94 -18.54 8.62
N ARG A 278 29.24 -17.89 7.51
CA ARG A 278 28.74 -18.27 6.19
C ARG A 278 29.88 -18.31 5.18
N GLY A 279 30.09 -19.45 4.54
CA GLY A 279 31.22 -19.70 3.64
C GLY A 279 32.19 -20.78 4.15
N PHE A 280 33.45 -20.73 3.69
CA PHE A 280 34.44 -21.81 3.87
C PHE A 280 35.01 -21.91 5.31
N GLY A 281 34.16 -22.33 6.25
CA GLY A 281 34.57 -22.74 7.60
C GLY A 281 33.47 -22.98 8.64
N THR A 282 32.18 -22.87 8.28
CA THR A 282 31.11 -22.56 9.26
C THR A 282 29.80 -23.33 9.09
N LEU A 283 29.79 -24.44 8.35
CA LEU A 283 28.62 -25.32 8.24
C LEU A 283 27.30 -24.69 7.73
N ASN A 284 27.33 -23.55 7.02
CA ASN A 284 26.31 -23.21 6.03
C ASN A 284 26.90 -22.45 4.83
N ARG A 285 26.46 -22.85 3.62
CA ARG A 285 27.21 -22.76 2.34
C ARG A 285 27.25 -21.40 1.64
N ILE A 286 26.53 -20.38 2.12
CA ILE A 286 26.24 -19.19 1.30
C ILE A 286 26.22 -17.90 2.11
N ASP A 287 26.74 -16.83 1.49
CA ASP A 287 26.52 -15.46 1.90
C ASP A 287 25.03 -15.13 1.75
N PRO A 288 24.32 -14.73 2.82
CA PRO A 288 22.99 -14.20 2.71
C PRO A 288 23.13 -12.76 2.25
N VAL A 289 22.45 -12.47 1.16
CA VAL A 289 21.84 -11.15 1.15
C VAL A 289 20.73 -11.12 2.19
#